data_AF-A0A537MNP5-F1
#
_entry.id   AF-A0A537MNP5-F1
#
_cell.length_a   1.000
_cell.length_b   1.000
_cell.length_c   1.000
_cell.angle_alpha   90.00
_cell.angle_beta   90.00
_cell.angle_gamma   90.00
#
_symmetry.space_group_name_H-M   'P 1'
#
loop_
_entity.id
_entity.type
_entity.pdbx_description
1 polymer ?
#
loop_
_entity_poly.entity_id
_entity_poly.type
_entity_poly.pdbx_seq_one_letter_code
_entity_poly.pdbx_strand_id
1 'polypeptide(L)'
;MARLKDFDEQRALDSAVDCFWHRGYEATTVRDLAEAMRIGGASLYNAYGDKRALFARALERYANRSMHQPKQAIAAFIAEIIDRSLKDPDRKGCLLVNSALDVAPHDATLGKVVAGYLDELRAFFRRNVEAARPDLDAEAVADHLLGVLLGIRVLARTRARRKALEAVARPALALLDGPR
;
A
#
# COMPACT_ATOMS: atom_id res chain seq x y z
N MET A 1 -0.20 41.72 8.40
CA MET A 1 0.21 40.43 7.78
C MET A 1 -0.75 39.36 8.28
N ALA A 2 -1.68 38.93 7.43
CA ALA A 2 -2.77 38.03 7.82
C ALA A 2 -2.28 36.58 7.86
N ARG A 3 -2.45 35.94 9.01
CA ARG A 3 -2.13 34.53 9.26
C ARG A 3 -3.09 33.66 8.44
N LEU A 4 -2.61 33.03 7.35
CA LEU A 4 -3.41 32.05 6.62
C LEU A 4 -3.77 30.91 7.60
N LYS A 5 -5.07 30.59 7.69
CA LYS A 5 -5.51 29.34 8.32
C LYS A 5 -4.90 28.19 7.53
N ASP A 6 -4.03 27.41 8.17
CA ASP A 6 -3.65 26.09 7.66
C ASP A 6 -4.92 25.27 7.52
N PHE A 7 -5.29 24.96 6.27
CA PHE A 7 -6.32 23.98 5.96
C PHE A 7 -5.63 22.66 5.61
N ASP A 8 -6.32 21.55 5.84
CA ASP A 8 -5.81 20.24 5.46
C ASP A 8 -5.84 20.12 3.92
N GLU A 9 -4.67 20.29 3.31
CA GLU A 9 -4.50 20.30 1.85
C GLU A 9 -4.94 18.98 1.22
N GLN A 10 -4.73 17.85 1.91
CA GLN A 10 -5.13 16.55 1.39
C GLN A 10 -6.65 16.41 1.37
N ARG A 11 -7.33 16.77 2.46
CA ARG A 11 -8.81 16.74 2.52
C ARG A 11 -9.46 17.72 1.55
N ALA A 12 -8.85 18.89 1.36
CA ALA A 12 -9.30 19.87 0.38
C ALA A 12 -9.18 19.30 -1.04
N LEU A 13 -8.02 18.74 -1.40
CA LEU A 13 -7.81 18.14 -2.72
C LEU A 13 -8.73 16.94 -2.97
N ASP A 14 -9.01 16.15 -1.94
CA ASP A 14 -9.97 15.05 -1.99
C ASP A 14 -11.39 15.54 -2.32
N SER A 15 -11.80 16.66 -1.71
CA SER A 15 -13.11 17.28 -2.00
C SER A 15 -13.16 17.86 -3.42
N ALA A 16 -12.04 18.37 -3.94
CA ALA A 16 -11.93 18.81 -5.32
C ALA A 16 -12.07 17.65 -6.32
N VAL A 17 -11.46 16.49 -6.03
CA VAL A 17 -11.63 15.26 -6.81
C VAL A 17 -13.11 14.90 -6.90
N ASP A 18 -13.82 14.83 -5.77
CA ASP A 18 -15.23 14.46 -5.74
C ASP A 18 -16.11 15.46 -6.50
N CYS A 19 -15.83 16.76 -6.37
CA CYS A 19 -16.54 17.80 -7.10
C CYS A 19 -16.37 17.67 -8.62
N PHE A 20 -15.13 17.51 -9.09
CA PHE A 20 -14.84 17.29 -10.50
C PHE A 20 -15.40 15.97 -11.02
N TRP A 21 -15.41 14.92 -10.20
CA TRP A 21 -15.98 13.62 -10.54
C TRP A 21 -17.48 13.70 -10.82
N HIS A 22 -18.22 14.37 -9.93
CA HIS A 22 -19.67 14.44 -10.02
C HIS A 22 -20.17 15.43 -11.07
N ARG A 23 -19.47 16.55 -11.25
CA ARG A 23 -19.92 17.65 -12.12
C ARG A 23 -19.17 17.73 -13.45
N GLY A 24 -17.99 17.13 -13.55
CA GLY A 24 -17.08 17.30 -14.68
C GLY A 24 -16.27 18.60 -14.60
N TYR A 25 -15.17 18.66 -15.36
CA TYR A 25 -14.27 19.82 -15.39
C TYR A 25 -15.01 21.09 -15.80
N GLU A 26 -15.66 21.12 -16.97
CA GLU A 26 -16.25 22.36 -17.52
C GLU A 26 -17.35 22.95 -16.63
N ALA A 27 -18.28 22.13 -16.13
CA ALA A 27 -19.41 22.60 -15.33
C ALA A 27 -19.07 22.99 -13.88
N THR A 28 -17.83 22.72 -13.42
CA THR A 28 -17.38 23.07 -12.07
C THR A 28 -16.79 24.48 -12.04
N THR A 29 -17.32 25.40 -11.23
CA THR A 29 -16.74 26.74 -11.09
C THR A 29 -15.72 26.80 -9.94
N VAL A 30 -14.87 27.84 -9.93
CA VAL A 30 -13.95 28.08 -8.80
C VAL A 30 -14.72 28.32 -7.49
N ARG A 31 -15.92 28.88 -7.57
CA ARG A 31 -16.80 29.05 -6.40
C ARG A 31 -17.27 27.71 -5.85
N ASP A 32 -17.71 26.80 -6.73
CA ASP A 32 -18.11 25.44 -6.34
C ASP A 32 -16.95 24.70 -5.66
N LEU A 33 -15.73 24.84 -6.21
CA LEU A 33 -14.52 24.23 -5.63
C LEU A 33 -14.20 24.83 -4.27
N ALA A 34 -14.20 26.16 -4.13
CA ALA A 34 -13.94 26.81 -2.84
C ALA A 34 -14.95 26.36 -1.77
N GLU A 35 -16.23 26.24 -2.14
CA GLU A 35 -17.30 25.75 -1.26
C GLU A 35 -17.10 24.28 -0.88
N ALA A 36 -16.85 23.40 -1.86
CA ALA A 36 -16.63 21.97 -1.63
C ALA A 36 -15.38 21.71 -0.77
N MET A 37 -14.29 22.42 -1.04
CA MET A 37 -13.02 22.33 -0.33
C MET A 37 -13.05 23.04 1.04
N ARG A 38 -14.11 23.82 1.31
CA ARG A 38 -14.30 24.61 2.53
C ARG A 38 -13.15 25.60 2.78
N ILE A 39 -12.64 26.21 1.71
CA ILE A 39 -11.59 27.23 1.74
C ILE A 39 -12.07 28.55 1.13
N GLY A 40 -11.42 29.66 1.47
CA GLY A 40 -11.70 30.95 0.83
C GLY A 40 -11.21 30.98 -0.62
N GLY A 41 -11.91 31.70 -1.50
CA GLY A 41 -11.52 31.82 -2.92
C GLY A 41 -10.08 32.31 -3.10
N ALA A 42 -9.64 33.33 -2.34
CA ALA A 42 -8.26 33.79 -2.37
C ALA A 42 -7.25 32.71 -1.92
N SER A 43 -7.61 31.86 -0.94
CA SER A 43 -6.78 30.73 -0.49
C SER A 43 -6.67 29.65 -1.56
N LEU A 44 -7.74 29.39 -2.31
CA LEU A 44 -7.73 28.45 -3.43
C LEU A 44 -6.75 28.91 -4.52
N TYR A 45 -6.85 30.16 -4.95
CA TYR A 45 -5.92 30.73 -5.95
C TYR A 45 -4.47 30.71 -5.46
N ASN A 46 -4.24 31.06 -4.19
CA ASN A 46 -2.88 31.05 -3.62
C ASN A 46 -2.28 29.64 -3.52
N ALA A 47 -3.08 28.62 -3.19
CA ALA A 47 -2.58 27.26 -2.98
C ALA A 47 -2.45 26.46 -4.29
N TYR A 48 -3.35 26.69 -5.25
CA TYR A 48 -3.50 25.83 -6.42
C TYR A 48 -3.35 26.56 -7.76
N GLY A 49 -3.22 27.89 -7.75
CA GLY A 49 -3.14 28.68 -8.97
C GLY A 49 -4.52 28.85 -9.59
N ASP A 50 -4.82 28.08 -10.63
CA ASP A 50 -6.09 28.16 -11.35
C ASP A 50 -6.88 26.83 -11.34
N LYS A 51 -8.09 26.85 -11.90
CA LYS A 51 -8.96 25.66 -12.01
C LYS A 51 -8.27 24.52 -12.76
N ARG A 52 -7.45 24.80 -13.77
CA ARG A 52 -6.76 23.79 -14.57
C ARG A 52 -5.64 23.12 -13.77
N ALA A 53 -4.84 23.90 -13.06
CA ALA A 53 -3.80 23.41 -12.17
C ALA A 53 -4.38 22.59 -11.01
N LEU A 54 -5.47 23.04 -10.40
CA LEU A 54 -6.20 22.26 -9.40
C LEU A 54 -6.76 20.95 -9.97
N PHE A 55 -7.32 20.98 -11.19
CA PHE A 55 -7.81 19.77 -11.85
C PHE A 55 -6.70 18.76 -12.14
N ALA A 56 -5.52 19.21 -12.61
CA ALA A 56 -4.37 18.33 -12.80
C ALA A 56 -3.94 17.64 -11.50
N ARG A 57 -3.83 18.40 -10.40
CA ARG A 57 -3.53 17.83 -9.07
C ARG A 57 -4.62 16.87 -8.58
N ALA A 58 -5.89 17.18 -8.85
CA ALA A 58 -7.00 16.29 -8.52
C ALA A 58 -6.92 14.97 -9.32
N LEU A 59 -6.58 15.02 -10.61
CA LEU A 59 -6.36 13.83 -11.42
C LEU A 59 -5.19 12.99 -10.91
N GLU A 60 -4.06 13.61 -10.58
CA GLU A 60 -2.91 12.92 -9.96
C GLU A 60 -3.31 12.27 -8.63
N ARG A 61 -4.06 13.00 -7.79
CA ARG A 61 -4.57 12.48 -6.51
C ARG A 61 -5.51 11.29 -6.72
N TYR A 62 -6.42 11.36 -7.68
CA TYR A 62 -7.33 10.25 -8.03
C TYR A 62 -6.57 9.03 -8.55
N ALA A 63 -5.65 9.24 -9.50
CA ALA A 63 -4.81 8.17 -10.05
C ALA A 63 -4.00 7.51 -8.93
N ASN A 64 -3.38 8.30 -8.05
CA ASN A 64 -2.58 7.80 -6.93
C ASN A 64 -3.43 7.07 -5.89
N ARG A 65 -4.66 7.52 -5.58
CA ARG A 65 -5.58 6.79 -4.68
C ARG A 65 -5.96 5.40 -5.21
N SER A 66 -6.00 5.25 -6.53
CA SER A 66 -6.41 4.01 -7.20
C SER A 66 -5.23 3.07 -7.42
N MET A 67 -4.04 3.62 -7.69
CA MET A 67 -2.82 2.86 -8.02
C MET A 67 -1.92 2.60 -6.80
N HIS A 68 -2.01 3.43 -5.75
CA HIS A 68 -1.18 3.35 -4.55
C HIS A 68 -2.04 3.23 -3.30
N GLN A 69 -2.51 2.01 -3.03
CA GLN A 69 -3.13 1.62 -1.77
C GLN A 69 -2.17 0.69 -1.03
N PRO A 70 -1.15 1.22 -0.33
CA PRO A 70 0.04 0.42 0.01
C PRO A 70 -0.26 -0.68 1.01
N LYS A 71 -1.13 -0.38 1.99
CA LYS A 71 -1.66 -1.37 2.93
C LYS A 71 -2.47 -2.46 2.23
N GLN A 72 -3.35 -2.08 1.31
CA GLN A 72 -4.16 -3.02 0.54
C GLN A 72 -3.29 -3.87 -0.39
N ALA A 73 -2.21 -3.31 -0.95
CA ALA A 73 -1.26 -4.05 -1.77
C ALA A 73 -0.56 -5.15 -0.96
N ILE A 74 -0.13 -4.86 0.27
CA ILE A 74 0.42 -5.86 1.20
C ILE A 74 -0.61 -6.96 1.49
N ALA A 75 -1.83 -6.57 1.86
CA ALA A 75 -2.89 -7.51 2.20
C ALA A 75 -3.29 -8.41 1.00
N ALA A 76 -3.45 -7.81 -0.18
CA ALA A 76 -3.77 -8.51 -1.42
C ALA A 76 -2.66 -9.48 -1.82
N PHE A 77 -1.39 -9.07 -1.69
CA PHE A 77 -0.26 -9.94 -1.99
C PHE A 77 -0.24 -11.18 -1.08
N ILE A 78 -0.42 -11.00 0.24
CA ILE A 78 -0.48 -12.13 1.18
C ILE A 78 -1.68 -13.03 0.90
N ALA A 79 -2.86 -12.45 0.65
CA ALA A 79 -4.07 -13.20 0.33
C ALA A 79 -3.91 -14.04 -0.95
N GLU A 80 -3.32 -13.47 -2.00
CA GLU A 80 -3.04 -14.18 -3.25
C GLU A 80 -2.07 -15.36 -3.03
N ILE A 81 -1.06 -15.19 -2.17
CA ILE A 81 -0.14 -16.28 -1.82
C ILE A 81 -0.86 -17.39 -1.05
N ILE A 82 -1.73 -17.06 -0.10
CA ILE A 82 -2.58 -18.04 0.58
C ILE A 82 -3.43 -18.79 -0.45
N ASP A 83 -4.10 -18.06 -1.35
CA ASP A 83 -4.97 -18.63 -2.39
C ASP A 83 -4.23 -19.59 -3.30
N ARG A 84 -3.08 -19.18 -3.86
CA ARG A 84 -2.23 -20.04 -4.71
C ARG A 84 -1.79 -21.28 -3.97
N SER A 85 -1.35 -21.13 -2.72
CA SER A 85 -0.86 -22.25 -1.92
C SER A 85 -1.97 -23.25 -1.56
N LEU A 86 -3.21 -22.78 -1.42
CA LEU A 86 -4.37 -23.63 -1.18
C LEU A 86 -4.90 -24.31 -2.44
N LYS A 87 -4.75 -23.66 -3.61
CA LYS A 87 -5.13 -24.20 -4.92
C LYS A 87 -4.11 -25.19 -5.47
N ASP A 88 -2.87 -25.18 -4.98
CA ASP A 88 -1.86 -26.18 -5.34
C ASP A 88 -2.25 -27.57 -4.78
N PRO A 89 -2.55 -28.57 -5.63
CA PRO A 89 -2.91 -29.91 -5.17
C PRO A 89 -1.75 -30.61 -4.45
N ASP A 90 -0.50 -30.30 -4.82
CA ASP A 90 0.69 -30.94 -4.29
C ASP A 90 1.21 -30.29 -3.01
N ARG A 91 0.70 -29.10 -2.67
CA ARG A 91 1.14 -28.32 -1.50
C ARG A 91 2.66 -28.15 -1.44
N LYS A 92 3.27 -27.82 -2.58
CA LYS A 92 4.73 -27.69 -2.74
C LYS A 92 5.32 -26.51 -1.96
N GLY A 93 4.47 -25.56 -1.57
CA GLY A 93 4.88 -24.32 -0.94
C GLY A 93 5.54 -23.41 -1.96
N CYS A 94 6.68 -22.82 -1.61
CA CYS A 94 7.39 -21.89 -2.49
C CYS A 94 8.77 -22.43 -2.86
N LEU A 95 9.09 -22.41 -4.15
CA LEU A 95 10.41 -22.80 -4.66
C LEU A 95 11.55 -22.01 -3.98
N LEU A 96 11.47 -20.68 -3.91
CA LEU A 96 12.49 -19.87 -3.23
C LEU A 96 12.68 -20.27 -1.76
N VAL A 97 11.60 -20.51 -1.02
CA VAL A 97 11.68 -20.94 0.38
C VAL A 97 12.28 -22.34 0.50
N ASN A 98 11.90 -23.26 -0.39
CA ASN A 98 12.44 -24.60 -0.42
C ASN A 98 13.94 -24.58 -0.75
N SER A 99 14.35 -23.78 -1.75
CA SER A 99 15.76 -23.61 -2.13
C SER A 99 16.58 -22.91 -1.06
N ALA A 100 15.99 -21.98 -0.28
CA ALA A 100 16.65 -21.38 0.87
C ALA A 100 17.02 -22.42 1.94
N LEU A 101 16.20 -23.46 2.10
CA LEU A 101 16.41 -24.52 3.08
C LEU A 101 17.33 -25.64 2.56
N ASP A 102 17.19 -26.00 1.29
CA ASP A 102 17.80 -27.20 0.70
C ASP A 102 19.12 -26.90 -0.05
N VAL A 103 19.19 -25.77 -0.76
CA VAL A 103 20.28 -25.47 -1.70
C VAL A 103 21.22 -24.39 -1.17
N ALA A 104 20.67 -23.31 -0.61
CA ALA A 104 21.46 -22.16 -0.15
C ALA A 104 22.56 -22.49 0.89
N PRO A 105 22.39 -23.47 1.81
CA PRO A 105 23.45 -23.85 2.74
C PRO A 105 24.67 -24.50 2.09
N HIS A 106 24.53 -24.99 0.85
CA HIS A 106 25.53 -25.81 0.18
C HIS A 106 26.05 -25.20 -1.13
N ASP A 107 25.32 -24.24 -1.71
CA ASP A 107 25.72 -23.50 -2.92
C ASP A 107 25.58 -21.99 -2.68
N ALA A 108 26.72 -21.32 -2.50
CA ALA A 108 26.77 -19.87 -2.24
C ALA A 108 26.29 -19.03 -3.44
N THR A 109 26.40 -19.53 -4.67
CA THR A 109 25.95 -18.80 -5.87
C THR A 109 24.44 -18.81 -5.93
N LEU A 110 23.82 -19.99 -5.79
CA LEU A 110 22.36 -20.10 -5.73
C LEU A 110 21.79 -19.47 -4.45
N GLY A 111 22.51 -19.53 -3.33
CA GLY A 111 22.17 -18.81 -2.11
C GLY A 111 22.04 -17.31 -2.31
N LYS A 112 22.94 -16.68 -3.08
CA LYS A 112 22.85 -15.26 -3.45
C LYS A 112 21.63 -14.96 -4.33
N VAL A 113 21.30 -15.85 -5.27
CA VAL A 113 20.10 -15.70 -6.11
C VAL A 113 18.84 -15.72 -5.26
N VAL A 114 18.72 -16.67 -4.34
CA VAL A 114 17.59 -16.76 -3.41
C VAL A 114 17.51 -15.51 -2.53
N ALA A 115 18.64 -15.08 -1.95
CA ALA A 115 18.70 -13.86 -1.14
C ALA A 115 18.22 -12.62 -1.90
N GLY A 116 18.65 -12.43 -3.15
CA GLY A 116 18.22 -11.30 -3.99
C GLY A 116 16.69 -11.25 -4.20
N TYR A 117 16.04 -12.39 -4.44
CA TYR A 117 14.57 -12.41 -4.54
C TYR A 117 13.88 -12.14 -3.20
N LEU A 118 14.45 -12.58 -2.09
CA LEU A 118 13.92 -12.25 -0.76
C LEU A 118 14.09 -10.76 -0.45
N ASP A 119 15.19 -10.14 -0.88
CA ASP A 119 15.44 -8.70 -0.77
C ASP A 119 14.45 -7.88 -1.61
N GLU A 120 14.07 -8.35 -2.81
CA GLU A 120 13.02 -7.71 -3.61
C GLU A 120 11.65 -7.75 -2.91
N LEU A 121 11.29 -8.88 -2.30
CA LEU A 121 10.06 -9.01 -1.51
C LEU A 121 10.10 -8.13 -0.27
N ARG A 122 11.24 -8.08 0.43
CA ARG A 122 11.47 -7.19 1.55
C ARG A 122 11.31 -5.73 1.14
N ALA A 123 11.91 -5.34 0.02
CA ALA A 123 11.82 -3.98 -0.51
C ALA A 123 10.39 -3.61 -0.93
N PHE A 124 9.62 -4.56 -1.47
CA PHE A 124 8.18 -4.39 -1.70
C PHE A 124 7.45 -4.07 -0.39
N PHE A 125 7.64 -4.87 0.67
CA PHE A 125 7.00 -4.60 1.95
C PHE A 125 7.43 -3.25 2.52
N ARG A 126 8.73 -2.96 2.56
CA ARG A 126 9.27 -1.70 3.08
C ARG A 126 8.63 -0.48 2.40
N ARG A 127 8.66 -0.40 1.07
CA ARG A 127 8.09 0.74 0.33
C ARG A 127 6.61 0.94 0.64
N ASN A 128 5.87 -0.16 0.79
CA ASN A 128 4.45 -0.07 1.09
C ASN A 128 4.18 0.29 2.56
N VAL A 129 5.00 -0.18 3.50
CA VAL A 129 4.91 0.21 4.91
C VAL A 129 5.25 1.68 5.08
N GLU A 130 6.36 2.15 4.50
CA GLU A 130 6.79 3.55 4.54
C GLU A 130 5.69 4.48 4.02
N ALA A 131 5.01 4.08 2.94
CA ALA A 131 3.90 4.85 2.38
C ALA A 131 2.59 4.75 3.20
N ALA A 132 2.32 3.62 3.87
CA ALA A 132 1.07 3.42 4.63
C ALA A 132 1.14 3.92 6.08
N ARG A 133 2.31 3.79 6.72
CA ARG A 133 2.57 4.00 8.15
C ARG A 133 3.96 4.60 8.34
N PRO A 134 4.15 5.88 7.94
CA PRO A 134 5.43 6.57 8.08
C PRO A 134 5.86 6.77 9.55
N ASP A 135 4.96 6.52 10.51
CA ASP A 135 5.22 6.53 11.94
C ASP A 135 5.87 5.24 12.48
N LEU A 136 5.90 4.16 11.67
CA LEU A 136 6.52 2.89 12.05
C LEU A 136 7.94 2.78 11.49
N ASP A 137 8.76 1.94 12.14
CA ASP A 137 10.01 1.46 11.57
C ASP A 137 9.70 0.55 10.36
N ALA A 138 9.78 1.13 9.16
CA ALA A 138 9.46 0.43 7.92
C ALA A 138 10.39 -0.76 7.65
N GLU A 139 11.64 -0.70 8.12
CA GLU A 139 12.61 -1.80 7.95
C GLU A 139 12.20 -2.98 8.84
N ALA A 140 11.97 -2.74 10.13
CA ALA A 140 11.57 -3.78 11.07
C ALA A 140 10.21 -4.44 10.71
N VAL A 141 9.24 -3.64 10.27
CA VAL A 141 7.92 -4.15 9.87
C VAL A 141 8.01 -4.92 8.56
N ALA A 142 8.86 -4.50 7.61
CA ALA A 142 9.09 -5.24 6.37
C ALA A 142 9.71 -6.62 6.65
N ASP A 143 10.69 -6.69 7.55
CA ASP A 143 11.29 -7.95 8.00
C ASP A 143 10.27 -8.86 8.66
N HIS A 144 9.40 -8.30 9.51
CA HIS A 144 8.32 -9.06 10.13
C HIS A 144 7.33 -9.61 9.08
N LEU A 145 6.88 -8.78 8.13
CA LEU A 145 5.96 -9.20 7.06
C LEU A 145 6.58 -10.26 6.15
N LEU A 146 7.86 -10.13 5.83
CA LEU A 146 8.60 -11.15 5.09
C LEU A 146 8.61 -12.47 5.87
N GLY A 147 8.97 -12.45 7.15
CA GLY A 147 8.97 -13.63 8.01
C GLY A 147 7.59 -14.32 8.06
N VAL A 148 6.52 -13.55 8.21
CA VAL A 148 5.13 -14.05 8.17
C VAL A 148 4.81 -14.69 6.82
N LEU A 149 5.17 -14.05 5.71
CA LEU A 149 4.96 -14.59 4.37
C LEU A 149 5.69 -15.92 4.17
N LEU A 150 6.95 -16.02 4.59
CA LEU A 150 7.72 -17.25 4.48
C LEU A 150 7.13 -18.35 5.37
N GLY A 151 6.71 -18.01 6.59
CA GLY A 151 6.00 -18.93 7.49
C GLY A 151 4.71 -19.48 6.89
N ILE A 152 3.90 -18.63 6.25
CA ILE A 152 2.68 -19.05 5.52
C ILE A 152 3.03 -20.04 4.40
N ARG A 153 4.09 -19.77 3.63
CA ARG A 153 4.54 -20.65 2.53
C ARG A 153 5.01 -22.01 3.05
N VAL A 154 5.62 -22.08 4.23
CA VAL A 154 5.98 -23.34 4.89
C VAL A 154 4.73 -24.06 5.42
N LEU A 155 3.87 -23.38 6.18
CA LEU A 155 2.64 -23.95 6.75
C LEU A 155 1.68 -24.48 5.70
N ALA A 156 1.64 -23.85 4.51
CA ALA A 156 0.80 -24.34 3.42
C ALA A 156 1.16 -25.78 2.98
N ARG A 157 2.42 -26.20 3.19
CA ARG A 157 2.89 -27.57 2.90
C ARG A 157 2.29 -28.60 3.86
N THR A 158 1.90 -28.19 5.06
CA THR A 158 1.37 -29.09 6.10
C THR A 158 -0.14 -29.28 6.00
N ARG A 159 -0.76 -29.00 4.83
CA ARG A 159 -2.22 -29.02 4.61
C ARG A 159 -3.00 -28.14 5.59
N ALA A 160 -2.40 -27.02 6.02
CA ALA A 160 -3.08 -26.04 6.85
C ALA A 160 -4.37 -25.54 6.19
N ARG A 161 -5.43 -25.38 7.00
CA ARG A 161 -6.70 -24.81 6.55
C ARG A 161 -6.53 -23.31 6.28
N ARG A 162 -7.32 -22.77 5.35
CA ARG A 162 -7.38 -21.32 5.04
C ARG A 162 -7.39 -20.44 6.29
N LYS A 163 -8.32 -20.72 7.21
CA LYS A 163 -8.47 -19.98 8.47
C LYS A 163 -7.18 -19.93 9.30
N ALA A 164 -6.37 -20.99 9.28
CA ALA A 164 -5.11 -21.02 10.01
C ALA A 164 -4.05 -20.10 9.34
N LEU A 165 -3.94 -20.14 8.01
CA LEU A 165 -3.00 -19.27 7.28
C LEU A 165 -3.39 -17.79 7.40
N GLU A 166 -4.69 -17.49 7.31
CA GLU A 166 -5.21 -16.12 7.53
C GLU A 166 -5.00 -15.66 8.97
N ALA A 167 -5.12 -16.55 9.96
CA ALA A 167 -4.85 -16.22 11.36
C ALA A 167 -3.39 -15.86 11.61
N VAL A 168 -2.44 -16.44 10.86
CA VAL A 168 -1.02 -16.09 10.90
C VAL A 168 -0.77 -14.71 10.29
N ALA A 169 -1.43 -14.39 9.17
CA ALA A 169 -1.29 -13.09 8.50
C ALA A 169 -1.92 -11.93 9.29
N ARG A 170 -3.07 -12.18 9.94
CA ARG A 170 -3.93 -11.14 10.51
C ARG A 170 -3.22 -10.20 11.51
N PRO A 171 -2.43 -10.66 12.50
CA PRO A 171 -1.73 -9.75 13.41
C PRO A 171 -0.75 -8.83 12.68
N ALA A 172 0.01 -9.36 11.71
CA ALA A 172 0.96 -8.57 10.94
C ALA A 172 0.27 -7.51 10.07
N LEU A 173 -0.89 -7.85 9.48
CA LEU A 173 -1.70 -6.88 8.74
C LEU A 173 -2.32 -5.81 9.65
N ALA A 174 -2.70 -6.18 10.87
CA ALA A 174 -3.28 -5.24 11.85
C ALA A 174 -2.28 -4.17 12.29
N LEU A 175 -0.96 -4.44 12.22
CA LEU A 175 0.06 -3.42 12.44
C LEU A 175 -0.08 -2.23 11.50
N LEU A 176 -0.72 -2.40 10.34
CA LEU A 176 -0.93 -1.35 9.34
C LEU A 176 -2.23 -0.55 9.54
N ASP A 177 -3.07 -0.91 10.51
CA ASP A 177 -4.39 -0.28 10.70
C ASP A 177 -4.34 1.10 11.38
N GLY A 178 -3.23 1.48 12.00
CA GLY A 178 -3.13 2.69 12.83
C GLY A 178 -3.66 2.49 14.24
N PRO A 179 -3.34 3.38 15.20
CA PRO A 179 -4.06 3.41 16.48
C PRO A 179 -5.54 3.74 16.22
N ARG A 180 -6.43 3.02 16.90
CA ARG A 180 -7.88 3.30 16.90
C ARG A 180 -8.21 4.50 17.75
#